data_AF-A0A382HHJ7-F1
#
_entry.id   AF-A0A382HHJ7-F1
#
_cell.length_a   1.000
_cell.length_b   1.000
_cell.length_c   1.000
_cell.angle_alpha   90.00
_cell.angle_beta   90.00
_cell.angle_gamma   90.00
#
_symmetry.space_group_name_H-M   'P 1'
#
loop_
_entity.id
_entity.type
_entity.pdbx_description
1 polymer ?
#
loop_
_entity_poly.entity_id
_entity_poly.type
_entity_poly.pdbx_seq_one_letter_code
_entity_poly.pdbx_strand_id
1 'polypeptide(L)'
;MFSTDDHPAALHVSIFAKFLDRYSTIILSATLIGTLSLVLPLVLLDAPPQASQNPTGPVFDFQNEIDKRFESPIHVFSLVVEARDGDILGQSDLHELLVNQTRLIAADERGELAAGGLDAQSYLFSYYDSENARQVSGVTSLANAVDELLRRHPLLSTTLAEASDEQVKFAIHTLFSNSQTSGLRDAISVKAT
;
A
#
# COMPACT_ATOMS: atom_id res chain seq x y z
N MET A 1 -26.15 -11.99 -66.63
CA MET A 1 -24.97 -12.71 -67.14
C MET A 1 -23.86 -12.42 -66.15
N PHE A 2 -23.83 -13.15 -65.04
CA PHE A 2 -22.85 -12.95 -63.97
C PHE A 2 -21.69 -13.91 -64.21
N SER A 3 -20.52 -13.33 -64.39
CA SER A 3 -19.25 -14.02 -64.63
C SER A 3 -18.89 -14.85 -63.39
N THR A 4 -18.80 -16.17 -63.56
CA THR A 4 -18.25 -17.08 -62.55
C THR A 4 -16.75 -17.18 -62.76
N ASP A 5 -16.00 -16.25 -62.18
CA ASP A 5 -14.55 -16.38 -61.96
C ASP A 5 -14.33 -16.75 -60.49
N ASP A 6 -14.29 -18.05 -60.18
CA ASP A 6 -13.96 -18.54 -58.82
C ASP A 6 -13.35 -19.97 -58.85
N HIS A 7 -12.66 -20.34 -59.93
CA HIS A 7 -12.14 -21.71 -60.11
C HIS A 7 -10.81 -22.06 -59.41
N PRO A 8 -9.83 -21.15 -59.18
CA PRO A 8 -8.55 -21.54 -58.56
C PRO A 8 -8.62 -21.65 -57.03
N ALA A 9 -9.47 -20.85 -56.36
CA ALA A 9 -9.63 -20.88 -54.91
C ALA A 9 -10.30 -22.17 -54.43
N ALA A 10 -11.32 -22.65 -55.15
CA ALA A 10 -12.05 -23.88 -54.83
C ALA A 10 -11.16 -25.13 -54.87
N LEU A 11 -10.20 -25.18 -55.81
CA LEU A 11 -9.27 -26.31 -55.94
C LEU A 11 -8.30 -26.38 -54.75
N HIS A 12 -7.73 -25.23 -54.36
CA HIS A 12 -6.82 -25.13 -53.22
C HIS A 12 -7.52 -25.48 -51.90
N VAL A 13 -8.76 -25.02 -51.72
CA VAL A 13 -9.60 -25.38 -50.57
C VAL A 13 -9.88 -26.88 -50.52
N SER A 14 -10.17 -27.51 -51.67
CA SER A 14 -10.45 -28.96 -51.74
C SER A 14 -9.24 -29.83 -51.43
N ILE A 15 -8.04 -29.42 -51.86
CA ILE A 15 -6.77 -30.12 -51.58
C ILE A 15 -6.41 -29.97 -50.10
N PHE A 16 -6.59 -28.77 -49.55
CA PHE A 16 -6.38 -28.49 -48.14
C PHE A 16 -7.35 -29.27 -47.23
N ALA A 17 -8.62 -29.35 -47.62
CA ALA A 17 -9.62 -30.15 -46.90
C ALA A 17 -9.28 -31.65 -46.90
N LYS A 18 -8.87 -32.20 -48.04
CA LYS A 18 -8.41 -33.60 -48.14
C LYS A 18 -7.15 -33.87 -47.33
N PHE A 19 -6.24 -32.90 -47.24
CA PHE A 19 -5.04 -32.99 -46.42
C PHE A 19 -5.38 -33.01 -44.92
N LEU A 20 -6.26 -32.10 -44.49
CA LEU A 20 -6.79 -32.04 -43.12
C LEU A 20 -7.50 -33.33 -42.73
N ASP A 21 -8.32 -33.90 -43.63
CA ASP A 21 -9.03 -35.14 -43.37
C ASP A 21 -8.07 -36.34 -43.25
N ARG A 22 -7.12 -36.47 -44.20
CA ARG A 22 -6.14 -37.57 -44.22
C ARG A 22 -5.21 -37.57 -43.00
N TYR A 23 -4.83 -36.40 -42.50
CA TYR A 23 -3.92 -36.26 -41.35
C TYR A 23 -4.62 -35.75 -40.09
N SER A 24 -5.96 -35.81 -40.05
CA SER A 24 -6.79 -35.20 -39.02
C SER A 24 -6.34 -35.55 -37.60
N THR A 25 -6.09 -36.84 -37.33
CA THR A 25 -5.62 -37.29 -36.01
C THR A 25 -4.27 -36.69 -35.64
N ILE A 26 -3.32 -36.62 -36.57
CA ILE A 26 -1.99 -36.05 -36.32
C ILE A 26 -2.10 -34.54 -36.07
N ILE A 27 -2.89 -33.85 -36.89
CA ILE A 27 -3.09 -32.40 -36.77
C ILE A 27 -3.78 -32.08 -35.44
N LEU A 28 -4.86 -32.78 -35.10
CA LEU A 28 -5.58 -32.57 -33.84
C LEU A 28 -4.70 -32.88 -32.61
N SER A 29 -3.95 -33.97 -32.63
CA SER A 29 -3.01 -34.28 -31.55
C SER A 29 -1.89 -33.25 -31.44
N ALA A 30 -1.32 -32.80 -32.56
CA ALA A 30 -0.29 -31.76 -32.56
C ALA A 30 -0.82 -30.42 -32.05
N THR A 31 -2.03 -30.02 -32.45
CA THR A 31 -2.70 -28.83 -31.93
C THR A 31 -2.97 -28.95 -30.45
N LEU A 32 -3.51 -30.08 -29.98
CA LEU A 32 -3.78 -30.31 -28.55
C LEU A 32 -2.49 -30.24 -27.72
N ILE A 33 -1.42 -30.90 -28.17
CA ILE A 33 -0.12 -30.85 -27.51
C ILE A 33 0.41 -29.41 -27.50
N GLY A 34 0.35 -28.71 -28.62
CA GLY A 34 0.79 -27.31 -28.71
C GLY A 34 0.00 -26.40 -27.77
N THR A 35 -1.32 -26.56 -27.69
CA THR A 35 -2.17 -25.79 -26.77
C THR A 35 -1.86 -26.12 -25.31
N LEU A 36 -1.65 -27.39 -24.96
CA LEU A 36 -1.24 -27.78 -23.61
C LEU A 36 0.16 -27.25 -23.27
N SER A 37 1.09 -27.24 -24.23
CA SER A 37 2.41 -26.66 -24.05
C SER A 37 2.37 -25.14 -23.79
N LEU A 38 1.36 -24.43 -24.28
CA LEU A 38 1.18 -23.00 -23.98
C LEU A 38 0.78 -22.74 -22.51
N VAL A 39 0.30 -23.75 -21.78
CA VAL A 39 0.03 -23.64 -20.34
C VAL A 39 1.31 -23.69 -19.52
N LEU A 40 2.36 -24.37 -20.01
CA LEU A 40 3.64 -24.51 -19.32
C LEU A 40 4.23 -23.17 -18.85
N PRO A 41 4.36 -22.12 -19.68
CA PRO A 41 4.89 -20.84 -19.22
C PRO A 41 4.03 -20.18 -18.14
N LEU A 42 2.71 -20.41 -18.09
CA LEU A 42 1.86 -19.84 -17.03
C LEU A 42 2.11 -20.47 -15.66
N VAL A 43 2.62 -21.70 -15.61
CA VAL A 43 2.85 -22.44 -14.36
C VAL A 43 4.33 -22.45 -13.97
N LEU A 44 5.24 -22.39 -14.94
CA LEU A 44 6.68 -22.49 -14.72
C LEU A 44 7.41 -21.15 -14.64
N LEU A 45 6.87 -20.08 -15.23
CA LEU A 45 7.49 -18.76 -15.14
C LEU A 45 6.94 -18.02 -13.93
N ASP A 46 7.82 -17.31 -13.24
CA ASP A 46 7.41 -16.35 -12.21
C ASP A 46 6.54 -15.26 -12.84
N ALA A 47 5.67 -14.68 -12.01
CA ALA A 47 4.89 -13.51 -12.43
C ALA A 47 5.85 -12.44 -12.97
N PRO A 48 5.58 -11.86 -14.15
CA PRO A 48 6.44 -10.82 -14.68
C PRO A 48 6.52 -9.67 -13.65
N PRO A 49 7.69 -9.07 -13.45
CA PRO A 49 7.81 -7.93 -12.56
C PRO A 49 6.84 -6.84 -13.01
N GLN A 50 6.31 -6.07 -12.05
CA GLN A 50 5.47 -4.92 -12.39
C GLN A 50 6.21 -4.03 -13.38
N ALA A 51 5.60 -3.79 -14.53
CA ALA A 51 6.17 -2.89 -15.53
C ALA A 51 6.34 -1.51 -14.90
N SER A 52 7.52 -0.93 -15.07
CA SER A 52 7.77 0.45 -14.67
C SER A 52 6.73 1.35 -15.34
N GLN A 53 6.00 2.13 -14.55
CA GLN A 53 5.12 3.19 -15.08
C GLN A 53 5.93 4.38 -15.60
N ASN A 54 7.24 4.43 -15.29
CA ASN A 54 8.15 5.45 -15.76
C ASN A 54 8.64 5.10 -17.18
N PRO A 55 8.42 5.97 -18.18
CA PRO A 55 8.94 5.77 -19.52
C PRO A 55 10.47 5.90 -19.57
N THR A 56 11.08 5.45 -20.67
CA THR A 56 12.52 5.63 -20.89
C THR A 56 12.88 7.10 -21.11
N GLY A 57 14.03 7.54 -20.59
CA GLY A 57 14.60 8.84 -20.92
C GLY A 57 15.52 9.40 -19.83
N PRO A 58 16.30 10.46 -20.15
CA PRO A 58 17.36 10.95 -19.27
C PRO A 58 16.92 11.32 -17.85
N VAL A 59 15.70 11.81 -17.68
CA VAL A 59 15.14 12.18 -16.36
C VAL A 59 14.90 10.95 -15.49
N PHE A 60 14.35 9.88 -16.06
CA PHE A 60 14.06 8.64 -15.35
C PHE A 60 15.33 7.81 -15.13
N ASP A 61 16.28 7.87 -16.08
CA ASP A 61 17.59 7.24 -15.93
C ASP A 61 18.37 7.87 -14.77
N PHE A 62 18.32 9.19 -14.64
CA PHE A 62 18.91 9.91 -13.52
C PHE A 62 18.20 9.62 -12.19
N GLN A 63 16.86 9.58 -12.17
CA GLN A 63 16.10 9.17 -10.99
C GLN A 63 16.48 7.75 -10.56
N ASN A 64 16.57 6.80 -11.49
CA ASN A 64 16.99 5.43 -11.20
C ASN A 64 18.43 5.37 -10.65
N GLU A 65 19.33 6.24 -11.11
CA GLU A 65 20.68 6.32 -10.56
C GLU A 65 20.67 6.88 -9.13
N ILE A 66 19.84 7.89 -8.85
CA ILE A 66 19.60 8.40 -7.51
C ILE A 66 19.06 7.27 -6.63
N ASP A 67 18.00 6.59 -7.04
CA ASP A 67 17.36 5.53 -6.26
C ASP A 67 18.30 4.36 -5.98
N LYS A 68 19.17 4.00 -6.94
CA LYS A 68 20.20 2.95 -6.74
C LYS A 68 21.34 3.41 -5.83
N ARG A 69 21.74 4.69 -5.90
CA ARG A 69 22.86 5.21 -5.12
C ARG A 69 22.45 5.59 -3.70
N PHE A 70 21.21 6.02 -3.54
CA PHE A 70 20.60 6.53 -2.32
C PHE A 70 19.32 5.75 -2.02
N GLU A 71 19.38 4.42 -2.10
CA GLU A 71 18.26 3.56 -1.75
C GLU A 71 17.84 3.88 -0.31
N SER A 72 16.60 4.35 -0.13
CA SER A 72 16.12 4.72 1.19
C SER A 72 15.94 3.45 2.02
N PRO A 73 16.66 3.29 3.15
CA PRO A 73 16.41 2.16 4.04
C PRO A 73 15.05 2.31 4.77
N ILE A 74 14.44 3.51 4.72
CA ILE A 74 13.22 3.84 5.43
C ILE A 74 12.07 3.93 4.42
N HIS A 75 11.01 3.19 4.69
CA HIS A 75 9.78 3.19 3.91
C HIS A 75 8.66 3.81 4.75
N VAL A 76 8.12 4.92 4.27
CA VAL A 76 7.01 5.63 4.95
C VAL A 76 5.70 5.26 4.25
N PHE A 77 4.72 4.81 5.02
CA PHE A 77 3.35 4.65 4.57
C PHE A 77 2.40 5.29 5.59
N SER A 78 1.25 5.76 5.12
CA SER A 78 0.23 6.39 5.94
C SER A 78 -1.01 5.50 6.03
N LEU A 79 -1.63 5.47 7.21
CA LEU A 79 -2.89 4.76 7.45
C LEU A 79 -3.96 5.80 7.77
N VAL A 80 -5.13 5.63 7.16
CA VAL A 80 -6.33 6.43 7.49
C VAL A 80 -7.19 5.59 8.44
N VAL A 81 -7.59 6.19 9.55
CA VAL A 81 -8.44 5.56 10.56
C VAL A 81 -9.74 6.34 10.67
N GLU A 82 -10.85 5.62 10.78
CA GLU A 82 -12.20 6.18 10.91
C GLU A 82 -12.86 5.66 12.19
N ALA A 83 -13.52 6.55 12.93
CA ALA A 83 -14.31 6.18 14.09
C ALA A 83 -15.62 5.50 13.66
N ARG A 84 -16.10 4.56 14.47
CA ARG A 84 -17.32 3.78 14.13
C ARG A 84 -18.57 4.65 14.08
N ASP A 85 -18.60 5.72 14.85
CA ASP A 85 -19.69 6.69 14.94
C ASP A 85 -19.41 7.99 14.14
N GLY A 86 -18.25 8.06 13.48
CA GLY A 86 -17.83 9.17 12.63
C GLY A 86 -17.09 10.31 13.34
N ASP A 87 -16.93 10.29 14.67
CA ASP A 87 -16.16 11.32 15.40
C ASP A 87 -14.91 10.73 16.08
N ILE A 88 -13.78 10.75 15.36
CA ILE A 88 -12.50 10.28 15.88
C ILE A 88 -11.92 11.16 17.00
N LEU A 89 -12.49 12.35 17.27
CA LEU A 89 -11.94 13.30 18.23
C LEU A 89 -12.46 13.10 19.66
N GLY A 90 -13.28 12.07 19.88
CA GLY A 90 -13.71 11.62 21.21
C GLY A 90 -12.58 10.97 22.02
N GLN A 91 -12.73 10.96 23.34
CA GLN A 91 -11.74 10.34 24.22
C GLN A 91 -11.59 8.85 23.95
N SER A 92 -12.70 8.13 23.79
CA SER A 92 -12.72 6.68 23.56
C SER A 92 -11.92 6.28 22.34
N ASP A 93 -12.16 6.94 21.21
CA ASP A 93 -11.62 6.58 19.91
C ASP A 93 -10.14 6.95 19.79
N LEU A 94 -9.75 8.13 20.28
CA LEU A 94 -8.33 8.49 20.37
C LEU A 94 -7.59 7.55 21.33
N HIS A 95 -8.20 7.16 22.45
CA HIS A 95 -7.58 6.21 23.38
C HIS A 95 -7.40 4.83 22.75
N GLU A 96 -8.42 4.31 22.03
CA GLU A 96 -8.31 3.05 21.30
C GLU A 96 -7.18 3.10 20.27
N LEU A 97 -7.11 4.19 19.49
CA LEU A 97 -6.04 4.41 18.52
C LEU A 97 -4.66 4.38 19.21
N LEU A 98 -4.49 5.12 20.31
CA LEU A 98 -3.25 5.15 21.07
C LEU A 98 -2.85 3.76 21.57
N VAL A 99 -3.78 3.02 22.18
CA VAL A 99 -3.52 1.66 22.68
C VAL A 99 -3.09 0.72 21.55
N ASN A 100 -3.75 0.79 20.40
CA ASN A 100 -3.41 -0.05 19.25
C ASN A 100 -2.03 0.31 18.67
N GLN A 101 -1.68 1.60 18.60
CA GLN A 101 -0.35 2.04 18.20
C GLN A 101 0.73 1.55 19.17
N THR A 102 0.52 1.69 20.48
CA THR A 102 1.47 1.20 21.49
C THR A 102 1.65 -0.32 21.41
N ARG A 103 0.58 -1.08 21.16
CA ARG A 103 0.66 -2.53 20.94
C ARG A 103 1.49 -2.89 19.72
N LEU A 104 1.32 -2.16 18.62
CA LEU A 104 2.11 -2.35 17.40
C LEU A 104 3.60 -2.08 17.63
N ILE A 105 3.93 -0.98 18.31
CA ILE A 105 5.32 -0.64 18.65
C ILE A 105 5.93 -1.72 19.55
N ALA A 106 5.21 -2.15 20.59
CA ALA A 106 5.69 -3.20 21.47
C ALA A 106 5.88 -4.55 20.74
N ALA A 107 5.04 -4.87 19.76
CA ALA A 107 5.21 -6.08 18.94
C ALA A 107 6.46 -5.99 18.05
N ASP A 108 6.73 -4.81 17.49
CA ASP A 108 7.95 -4.55 16.73
C ASP A 108 9.21 -4.68 17.59
N GLU A 109 9.21 -4.13 18.79
CA GLU A 109 10.32 -4.26 19.74
C GLU A 109 10.62 -5.73 20.10
N ARG A 110 9.61 -6.60 20.03
CA ARG A 110 9.74 -8.06 20.23
C ARG A 110 10.13 -8.82 18.96
N GLY A 111 10.29 -8.13 17.83
CA GLY A 111 10.59 -8.73 16.53
C GLY A 111 9.41 -9.48 15.90
N GLU A 112 8.19 -9.26 16.39
CA GLU A 112 6.98 -9.97 15.92
C GLU A 112 6.47 -9.45 14.58
N LEU A 113 7.02 -8.33 14.09
CA LEU A 113 6.69 -7.79 12.76
C LEU A 113 7.50 -8.44 11.63
N ALA A 114 8.47 -9.31 11.94
CA ALA A 114 9.20 -10.07 10.93
C ALA A 114 8.25 -11.00 10.14
N ALA A 115 8.10 -10.73 8.85
CA ALA A 115 7.28 -11.55 7.95
C ALA A 115 8.16 -12.43 7.05
N GLY A 116 7.76 -13.68 6.85
CA GLY A 116 8.48 -14.61 5.97
C GLY A 116 9.89 -14.95 6.49
N GLY A 117 10.89 -14.96 5.60
CA GLY A 117 12.28 -15.26 5.93
C GLY A 117 13.09 -14.08 6.48
N LEU A 118 12.42 -13.04 7.00
CA LEU A 118 13.06 -11.88 7.60
C LEU A 118 13.55 -12.18 9.02
N ASP A 119 14.66 -11.56 9.43
CA ASP A 119 15.21 -11.72 10.78
C ASP A 119 14.28 -11.12 11.85
N ALA A 120 14.17 -11.76 13.00
CA ALA A 120 13.42 -11.22 14.14
C ALA A 120 14.13 -9.99 14.74
N GLN A 121 13.73 -8.80 14.31
CA GLN A 121 14.26 -7.51 14.76
C GLN A 121 13.19 -6.42 14.73
N SER A 122 13.48 -5.27 15.33
CA SER A 122 12.64 -4.07 15.22
C SER A 122 12.80 -3.43 13.84
N TYR A 123 11.67 -3.16 13.20
CA TYR A 123 11.58 -2.56 11.85
C TYR A 123 11.08 -1.12 11.88
N LEU A 124 10.40 -0.70 12.96
CA LEU A 124 9.84 0.63 13.04
C LEU A 124 10.93 1.68 13.27
N PHE A 125 11.00 2.64 12.36
CA PHE A 125 12.01 3.70 12.40
C PHE A 125 11.64 4.81 13.39
N SER A 126 12.64 5.31 14.13
CA SER A 126 12.48 6.46 15.02
C SER A 126 13.11 7.71 14.40
N TYR A 127 12.37 8.82 14.40
CA TYR A 127 12.81 10.07 13.79
C TYR A 127 12.26 11.27 14.57
N TYR A 128 12.86 12.43 14.34
CA TYR A 128 12.34 13.69 14.86
C TYR A 128 11.47 14.36 13.80
N ASP A 129 10.19 14.52 14.09
CA ASP A 129 9.26 15.30 13.28
C ASP A 129 9.51 16.78 13.55
N SER A 130 10.21 17.44 12.61
CA SER A 130 10.55 18.85 12.70
C SER A 130 9.35 19.78 12.50
N GLU A 131 8.29 19.32 11.83
CA GLU A 131 7.11 20.14 11.56
C GLU A 131 6.27 20.31 12.83
N ASN A 132 6.14 19.23 13.61
CA ASN A 132 5.38 19.22 14.86
C ASN A 132 6.26 19.24 16.12
N ALA A 133 7.56 19.49 15.95
CA ALA A 133 8.59 19.58 16.99
C ALA A 133 8.56 18.41 18.01
N ARG A 134 8.52 17.17 17.51
CA ARG A 134 8.32 15.98 18.36
C ARG A 134 9.15 14.78 17.96
N GLN A 135 9.55 14.01 18.96
CA GLN A 135 10.17 12.70 18.74
C GLN A 135 9.08 11.68 18.38
N VAL A 136 9.28 10.96 17.27
CA VAL A 136 8.43 9.85 16.83
C VAL A 136 9.23 8.56 16.94
N SER A 137 8.58 7.52 17.48
CA SER A 137 9.11 6.17 17.47
C SER A 137 8.11 5.26 16.78
N GLY A 138 8.47 4.83 15.56
CA GLY A 138 7.60 4.05 14.71
C GLY A 138 6.41 4.83 14.18
N VAL A 139 5.25 4.61 14.79
CA VAL A 139 3.97 5.15 14.31
C VAL A 139 3.52 6.31 15.19
N THR A 140 3.07 7.40 14.57
CA THR A 140 2.56 8.59 15.25
C THR A 140 1.17 8.97 14.76
N SER A 141 0.37 9.57 15.63
CA SER A 141 -0.96 10.10 15.32
C SER A 141 -1.28 11.32 16.19
N LEU A 142 -2.46 11.91 15.94
CA LEU A 142 -3.05 12.93 16.81
C LEU A 142 -3.24 12.41 18.25
N ALA A 143 -3.58 11.14 18.44
CA ALA A 143 -3.78 10.57 19.77
C ALA A 143 -2.50 10.65 20.64
N ASN A 144 -1.32 10.45 20.03
CA ASN A 144 -0.05 10.68 20.71
C ASN A 144 0.12 12.14 21.16
N ALA A 145 -0.25 13.10 20.31
CA ALA A 145 -0.14 14.53 20.64
C ALA A 145 -1.07 14.93 21.78
N VAL A 146 -2.31 14.44 21.75
CA VAL A 146 -3.30 14.71 22.78
C VAL A 146 -2.86 14.11 24.12
N ASP A 147 -2.47 12.83 24.16
CA ASP A 147 -2.00 12.20 25.40
C ASP A 147 -0.75 12.90 25.98
N GLU A 148 0.20 13.26 25.13
CA GLU A 148 1.43 13.96 25.54
C GLU A 148 1.13 15.36 26.12
N LEU A 149 0.16 16.09 25.54
CA LEU A 149 -0.29 17.37 26.08
C LEU A 149 -1.05 17.18 27.39
N LEU A 150 -1.99 16.23 27.48
CA LEU A 150 -2.77 15.95 28.69
C LEU A 150 -1.87 15.65 29.90
N ARG A 151 -0.81 14.87 29.69
CA ARG A 151 0.16 14.52 30.73
C ARG A 151 1.01 15.70 31.18
N ARG A 152 1.45 16.53 30.23
CA ARG A 152 2.37 17.66 30.50
C ARG A 152 1.65 18.92 30.96
N HIS A 153 0.37 19.07 30.66
CA HIS A 153 -0.37 20.28 30.98
C HIS A 153 -0.56 20.40 32.51
N PRO A 154 -0.11 21.50 33.15
CA PRO A 154 -0.08 21.63 34.62
C PRO A 154 -1.45 21.54 35.30
N LEU A 155 -2.52 21.86 34.59
CA LEU A 155 -3.89 21.84 35.11
C LEU A 155 -4.67 20.56 34.77
N LEU A 156 -4.21 19.79 33.79
CA LEU A 156 -4.91 18.56 33.38
C LEU A 156 -4.27 17.37 34.10
N SER A 157 -2.95 17.25 33.99
CA SER A 157 -2.15 16.19 34.65
C SER A 157 -2.80 14.81 34.59
N THR A 158 -3.35 14.48 33.43
CA THR A 158 -4.13 13.26 33.18
C THR A 158 -3.57 12.51 31.99
N THR A 159 -4.14 11.35 31.69
CA THR A 159 -3.83 10.56 30.51
C THR A 159 -5.03 10.53 29.58
N LEU A 160 -4.82 10.19 28.32
CA LEU A 160 -5.92 10.01 27.38
C LEU A 160 -6.89 8.92 27.84
N ALA A 161 -6.45 7.93 28.63
CA ALA A 161 -7.30 6.89 29.19
C ALA A 161 -8.30 7.39 30.25
N GLU A 162 -7.96 8.47 30.95
CA GLU A 162 -8.70 8.97 32.12
C GLU A 162 -9.31 10.36 31.89
N ALA A 163 -8.98 11.01 30.78
CA ALA A 163 -9.49 12.33 30.44
C ALA A 163 -11.00 12.31 30.17
N SER A 164 -11.68 13.44 30.42
CA SER A 164 -13.02 13.67 29.87
C SER A 164 -12.95 14.15 28.43
N ASP A 165 -14.06 14.03 27.68
CA ASP A 165 -14.17 14.56 26.32
C ASP A 165 -13.90 16.07 26.26
N GLU A 166 -14.26 16.83 27.28
CA GLU A 166 -13.97 18.26 27.37
C GLU A 166 -12.48 18.53 27.53
N GLN A 167 -11.77 17.72 28.32
CA GLN A 167 -10.32 17.83 28.46
C GLN A 167 -9.61 17.45 27.15
N VAL A 168 -10.10 16.43 26.44
CA VAL A 168 -9.61 16.05 25.12
C VAL A 168 -9.83 17.18 24.11
N LYS A 169 -11.05 17.75 24.04
CA LYS A 169 -11.36 18.90 23.17
C LYS A 169 -10.51 20.12 23.49
N PHE A 170 -10.29 20.39 24.77
CA PHE A 170 -9.37 21.45 25.19
C PHE A 170 -7.95 21.19 24.71
N ALA A 171 -7.42 19.98 24.91
CA ALA A 171 -6.08 19.60 24.48
C ALA A 171 -5.93 19.73 22.95
N ILE A 172 -6.89 19.23 22.17
CA ILE A 172 -6.93 19.37 20.72
C ILE A 172 -6.93 20.86 20.33
N HIS A 173 -7.78 21.67 20.95
CA HIS A 173 -7.83 23.11 20.69
C HIS A 173 -6.49 23.79 20.95
N THR A 174 -5.81 23.45 22.06
CA THR A 174 -4.48 23.98 22.39
C THR A 174 -3.43 23.59 21.37
N LEU A 175 -3.37 22.31 20.95
CA LEU A 175 -2.45 21.85 19.91
C LEU A 175 -2.69 22.60 18.59
N PHE A 176 -3.94 22.80 18.24
CA PHE A 176 -4.34 23.42 16.99
C PHE A 176 -4.18 24.94 16.95
N SER A 177 -4.14 25.57 18.12
CA SER A 177 -3.96 27.02 18.24
C SER A 177 -2.50 27.41 18.42
N ASN A 178 -1.62 26.45 18.71
CA ASN A 178 -0.18 26.66 18.81
C ASN A 178 0.47 26.55 17.42
N SER A 179 1.23 27.57 17.00
CA SER A 179 1.89 27.59 15.70
C SER A 179 2.86 26.42 15.49
N GLN A 180 3.50 25.92 16.55
CA GLN A 180 4.44 24.81 16.49
C GLN A 180 3.79 23.43 16.29
N THR A 181 2.49 23.31 16.55
CA THR A 181 1.75 22.03 16.46
C THR A 181 0.52 22.14 15.56
N SER A 182 0.36 23.28 14.87
CA SER A 182 -0.79 23.57 14.03
C SER A 182 -0.91 22.64 12.82
N GLY A 183 0.21 22.06 12.36
CA GLY A 183 0.25 21.06 11.27
C GLY A 183 -0.51 19.77 11.58
N LEU A 184 -0.74 19.44 12.86
CA LEU A 184 -1.56 18.29 13.25
C LEU A 184 -3.01 18.38 12.75
N ARG A 185 -3.48 19.56 12.37
CA ARG A 185 -4.80 19.74 11.73
C ARG A 185 -4.90 19.02 10.40
N ASP A 186 -3.80 18.94 9.66
CA ASP A 186 -3.77 18.34 8.32
C ASP A 186 -3.91 16.81 8.37
N ALA A 187 -3.74 16.21 9.56
CA ALA A 187 -3.99 14.80 9.81
C ALA A 187 -5.48 14.46 9.97
N ILE A 188 -6.38 15.46 9.99
CA ILE A 188 -7.84 15.25 10.13
C ILE A 188 -8.55 15.56 8.81
N SER A 189 -9.41 14.64 8.38
CA SER A 189 -10.42 14.94 7.36
C SER A 189 -11.71 15.45 8.00
N VAL A 190 -12.24 16.56 7.46
CA VAL A 190 -13.53 17.14 7.88
C VAL A 190 -14.70 16.65 7.00
N LYS A 191 -14.39 15.84 5.97
CA LYS A 191 -15.37 15.21 5.08
C LYS A 191 -15.18 13.70 5.13
N ALA A 192 -16.01 13.01 5.90
CA ALA A 192 -16.29 11.60 5.63
C ALA A 192 -17.11 11.54 4.33
N THR A 193 -16.70 10.69 3.39
CA THR A 193 -17.35 10.57 2.08
C THR A 193 -18.35 9.43 2.12
#